data_AF-C6WWF3-F1
#
_entry.id   AF-C6WWF3-F1
#
_cell.length_a   1.000
_cell.length_b   1.000
_cell.length_c   1.000
_cell.angle_alpha   90.00
_cell.angle_beta   90.00
_cell.angle_gamma   90.00
#
_symmetry.space_group_name_H-M   'P 1'
#
loop_
_entity.id
_entity.type
_entity.pdbx_description
1 polymer ?
#
loop_
_entity_poly.entity_id
_entity_poly.type
_entity_poly.pdbx_seq_one_letter_code
_entity_poly.pdbx_strand_id
1 'polypeptide(L)'
;MEKASILHVFTAAKNASPFDVNMAFDAGFDKVVPYTNVELSEVTGLTQDAIFSRGLSGVKREAIFIGGRDIDLAMDMLNTAKKAMFAPFACSAFADPSGAFTTAAAMIAKVEASLKENFGESLAGKTLSVFGSTGPVGSCASIIAAQQGANVQMVAHSSVEAVVPKATAWNEKYQVSMKVVDGTTEAKKEEILAESDIVICSAAAGIQVISKEQLAIAKKLKVVADVNAVAPLGVQGVSVSDDSVQIEGTNIYGIGAIAVGQLKYNTQHQLLKQMLPSDQPFEKPKYLEFSAAFKLARDLLKVHS
;
A
#
# COMPACT_ATOMS: atom_id res chain seq x y z
N MET A 1 29.00 24.55 7.67
CA MET A 1 27.88 24.37 6.72
C MET A 1 27.19 23.06 7.05
N GLU A 2 25.87 23.06 7.06
CA GLU A 2 25.10 21.84 7.30
C GLU A 2 25.20 20.90 6.10
N LYS A 3 25.10 19.59 6.33
CA LYS A 3 25.65 18.61 5.40
C LYS A 3 24.86 18.24 4.15
N ALA A 4 23.74 18.79 3.70
CA ALA A 4 22.91 18.22 2.63
C ALA A 4 22.32 16.81 2.91
N SER A 5 21.00 16.70 2.89
CA SER A 5 20.26 15.45 3.03
C SER A 5 20.22 14.69 1.71
N ILE A 6 20.49 13.39 1.76
CA ILE A 6 20.51 12.52 0.58
C ILE A 6 19.53 11.38 0.79
N LEU A 7 18.67 11.17 -0.21
CA LEU A 7 17.85 9.96 -0.32
C LEU A 7 18.46 9.06 -1.40
N HIS A 8 18.98 7.91 -0.99
CA HIS A 8 19.42 6.86 -1.90
C HIS A 8 18.21 6.02 -2.31
N VAL A 9 17.86 6.06 -3.60
CA VAL A 9 16.72 5.32 -4.15
C VAL A 9 17.24 4.00 -4.72
N PHE A 10 17.03 2.90 -4.01
CA PHE A 10 17.33 1.55 -4.49
C PHE A 10 16.11 0.97 -5.19
N THR A 11 16.24 0.59 -6.45
CA THR A 11 15.16 -0.08 -7.17
C THR A 11 15.67 -1.24 -8.01
N ALA A 12 14.98 -2.37 -7.91
CA ALA A 12 15.17 -3.51 -8.82
C ALA A 12 14.65 -3.21 -10.25
N ALA A 13 13.93 -2.10 -10.45
CA ALA A 13 13.46 -1.70 -11.77
C ALA A 13 14.57 -1.07 -12.62
N LYS A 14 14.40 -1.12 -13.94
CA LYS A 14 15.29 -0.47 -14.91
C LYS A 14 15.37 1.05 -14.77
N ASN A 15 14.35 1.66 -14.18
CA ASN A 15 14.25 3.11 -14.00
C ASN A 15 13.76 3.42 -12.59
N ALA A 16 14.29 4.49 -12.00
CA ALA A 16 13.67 5.09 -10.82
C ALA A 16 12.35 5.76 -11.21
N SER A 17 11.36 5.67 -10.34
CA SER A 17 10.04 6.27 -10.52
C SER A 17 10.14 7.80 -10.42
N PRO A 18 9.73 8.56 -11.46
CA PRO A 18 9.68 10.02 -11.36
C PRO A 18 8.73 10.50 -10.26
N PHE A 19 7.67 9.73 -9.98
CA PHE A 19 6.75 10.02 -8.88
C PHE A 19 7.50 10.03 -7.55
N ASP A 20 8.26 8.98 -7.25
CA ASP A 20 8.96 8.85 -5.97
C ASP A 20 10.10 9.89 -5.84
N VAL A 21 10.76 10.22 -6.96
CA VAL A 21 11.77 11.28 -7.01
C VAL A 21 11.16 12.65 -6.67
N ASN A 22 10.03 13.01 -7.30
CA ASN A 22 9.36 14.27 -7.02
C ASN A 22 8.89 14.35 -5.57
N MET A 23 8.28 13.27 -5.06
CA MET A 23 7.82 13.19 -3.67
C MET A 23 8.95 13.40 -2.67
N ALA A 24 10.14 12.87 -2.95
CA ALA A 24 11.31 13.04 -2.09
C ALA A 24 11.80 14.50 -2.07
N PHE A 25 11.86 15.16 -3.22
CA PHE A 25 12.19 16.59 -3.26
C PHE A 25 11.14 17.44 -2.53
N ASP A 26 9.86 17.19 -2.78
CA ASP A 26 8.76 17.89 -2.12
C ASP A 26 8.73 17.66 -0.60
N ALA A 27 9.25 16.51 -0.14
CA ALA A 27 9.42 16.22 1.28
C ALA A 27 10.57 17.01 1.93
N GLY A 28 11.54 17.50 1.14
CA GLY A 28 12.65 18.33 1.62
C GLY A 28 14.03 17.68 1.57
N PHE A 29 14.23 16.63 0.77
CA PHE A 29 15.56 16.09 0.51
C PHE A 29 16.37 17.02 -0.42
N ASP A 30 17.62 17.33 -0.05
CA ASP A 30 18.50 18.19 -0.87
C ASP A 30 18.97 17.48 -2.15
N LYS A 31 19.13 16.15 -2.08
CA LYS A 31 19.56 15.28 -3.18
C LYS A 31 18.77 13.96 -3.16
N VAL A 32 18.43 13.49 -4.35
CA VAL A 32 17.85 12.16 -4.59
C VAL A 32 18.74 11.44 -5.59
N VAL A 33 19.32 10.31 -5.19
CA VAL A 33 20.31 9.57 -5.98
C VAL A 33 19.77 8.18 -6.32
N PRO A 34 19.40 7.92 -7.58
CA PRO A 34 18.86 6.63 -7.98
C PRO A 34 19.92 5.59 -8.31
N TYR A 35 19.67 4.37 -7.87
CA TYR A 35 20.38 3.14 -8.21
C TYR A 35 19.35 2.16 -8.79
N THR A 36 19.54 1.79 -10.05
CA THR A 36 18.57 1.00 -10.83
C THR A 36 19.09 -0.39 -11.12
N ASN A 37 18.19 -1.35 -11.33
CA ASN A 37 18.51 -2.77 -11.46
C ASN A 37 19.27 -3.33 -10.25
N VAL A 38 19.04 -2.78 -9.05
CA VAL A 38 19.68 -3.26 -7.83
C VAL A 38 19.19 -4.67 -7.52
N GLU A 39 20.12 -5.60 -7.39
CA GLU A 39 19.84 -6.96 -6.94
C GLU A 39 19.83 -7.03 -5.40
N LEU A 40 19.11 -8.01 -4.85
CA LEU A 40 19.05 -8.21 -3.40
C LEU A 40 20.45 -8.41 -2.77
N SER A 41 21.35 -9.08 -3.49
CA SER A 41 22.75 -9.31 -3.10
C SER A 41 23.57 -8.04 -2.94
N GLU A 42 23.21 -6.95 -3.63
CA GLU A 42 23.96 -5.69 -3.64
C GLU A 42 23.51 -4.73 -2.52
N VAL A 43 22.31 -4.94 -1.96
CA VAL A 43 21.70 -4.04 -0.98
C VAL A 43 22.58 -3.83 0.25
N THR A 44 23.23 -4.88 0.75
CA THR A 44 24.13 -4.78 1.92
C THR A 44 25.29 -3.83 1.64
N GLY A 45 25.98 -4.00 0.50
CA GLY A 45 27.13 -3.16 0.12
C GLY A 45 26.73 -1.70 -0.07
N LEU A 46 25.67 -1.46 -0.86
CA LEU A 46 25.17 -0.10 -1.09
C LEU A 46 24.71 0.60 0.21
N THR A 47 24.09 -0.15 1.11
CA THR A 47 23.67 0.37 2.42
C THR A 47 24.90 0.77 3.25
N GLN A 48 25.92 -0.08 3.30
CA GLN A 48 27.15 0.16 4.06
C GLN A 48 27.92 1.38 3.52
N ASP A 49 28.02 1.50 2.19
CA ASP A 49 28.64 2.65 1.54
C ASP A 49 27.93 3.96 1.90
N ALA A 50 26.60 3.96 1.96
CA ALA A 50 25.82 5.13 2.38
C ALA A 50 26.10 5.50 3.85
N ILE A 51 26.07 4.54 4.78
CA ILE A 51 26.18 4.85 6.22
C ILE A 51 27.61 5.17 6.69
N PHE A 52 28.66 4.70 6.00
CA PHE A 52 30.06 4.93 6.41
C PHE A 52 30.73 6.14 5.75
N SER A 53 30.23 6.60 4.60
CA SER A 53 30.94 7.59 3.78
C SER A 53 30.95 9.02 4.31
N ARG A 54 30.13 9.36 5.32
CA ARG A 54 29.91 10.77 5.74
C ARG A 54 30.05 11.04 7.22
N GLY A 55 30.52 10.07 8.01
CA GLY A 55 30.69 10.20 9.46
C GLY A 55 29.38 10.49 10.21
N LEU A 56 29.45 10.65 11.54
CA LEU A 56 28.27 10.67 12.42
C LEU A 56 27.29 11.82 12.17
N SER A 57 27.78 13.00 11.77
CA SER A 57 26.91 14.13 11.40
C SER A 57 26.29 13.99 10.02
N GLY A 58 26.89 13.19 9.13
CA GLY A 58 26.43 12.97 7.77
C GLY A 58 25.41 11.84 7.66
N VAL A 59 25.66 10.70 8.31
CA VAL A 59 24.75 9.53 8.29
C VAL A 59 23.35 9.87 8.81
N LYS A 60 23.26 10.85 9.72
CA LYS A 60 22.00 11.42 10.23
C LYS A 60 21.15 12.13 9.17
N ARG A 61 21.76 12.48 8.04
CA ARG A 61 21.13 13.13 6.90
C ARG A 61 21.05 12.19 5.69
N GLU A 62 21.33 10.91 5.89
CA GLU A 62 21.12 9.87 4.90
C GLU A 62 19.76 9.22 5.08
N ALA A 63 19.25 8.67 3.99
CA ALA A 63 18.01 7.90 3.96
C ALA A 63 18.04 6.94 2.78
N ILE A 64 17.33 5.81 2.90
CA ILE A 64 17.18 4.84 1.83
C ILE A 64 15.70 4.71 1.46
N PHE A 65 15.38 4.84 0.18
CA PHE A 65 14.06 4.52 -0.35
C PHE A 65 14.16 3.29 -1.25
N ILE A 66 13.27 2.32 -1.05
CA ILE A 66 13.22 1.07 -1.81
C ILE A 66 11.99 1.09 -2.69
N GLY A 67 12.23 1.28 -3.99
CA GLY A 67 11.21 1.23 -5.03
C GLY A 67 11.15 -0.14 -5.69
N GLY A 68 10.56 -0.20 -6.88
CA GLY A 68 10.38 -1.45 -7.65
C GLY A 68 8.91 -1.77 -7.84
N ARG A 69 8.60 -3.04 -8.17
CA ARG A 69 7.22 -3.51 -8.44
C ARG A 69 6.82 -4.71 -7.60
N ASP A 70 7.80 -5.52 -7.20
CA ASP A 70 7.57 -6.73 -6.42
C ASP A 70 7.59 -6.39 -4.94
N ILE A 71 6.49 -6.70 -4.25
CA ILE A 71 6.32 -6.38 -2.83
C ILE A 71 7.20 -7.24 -1.92
N ASP A 72 7.43 -8.50 -2.29
CA ASP A 72 8.21 -9.43 -1.47
C ASP A 72 9.69 -9.09 -1.60
N LEU A 73 10.17 -8.82 -2.82
CA LEU A 73 11.53 -8.35 -3.05
C LEU A 73 11.78 -7.00 -2.33
N ALA A 74 10.86 -6.05 -2.40
CA ALA A 74 11.01 -4.77 -1.70
C ALA A 74 11.12 -4.95 -0.18
N MET A 75 10.32 -5.85 0.41
CA MET A 75 10.43 -6.20 1.83
C MET A 75 11.76 -6.88 2.17
N ASP A 76 12.25 -7.76 1.30
CA ASP A 76 13.54 -8.44 1.51
C ASP A 76 14.71 -7.47 1.40
N MET A 77 14.66 -6.53 0.46
CA MET A 77 15.63 -5.43 0.35
C MET A 77 15.59 -4.54 1.61
N LEU A 78 14.41 -4.20 2.13
CA LEU A 78 14.27 -3.38 3.34
C LEU A 78 14.87 -4.09 4.56
N ASN A 79 14.55 -5.38 4.71
CA ASN A 79 15.10 -6.21 5.79
C ASN A 79 16.62 -6.36 5.66
N THR A 80 17.14 -6.49 4.45
CA THR A 80 18.58 -6.58 4.18
C THR A 80 19.30 -5.28 4.53
N ALA A 81 18.77 -4.14 4.07
CA ALA A 81 19.29 -2.82 4.42
C ALA A 81 19.29 -2.61 5.94
N LYS A 82 18.18 -2.92 6.62
CA LYS A 82 18.09 -2.84 8.08
C LYS A 82 19.14 -3.68 8.81
N LYS A 83 19.40 -4.91 8.34
CA LYS A 83 20.41 -5.81 8.93
C LYS A 83 21.84 -5.35 8.68
N ALA A 84 22.07 -4.57 7.62
CA ALA A 84 23.39 -4.04 7.27
C ALA A 84 23.79 -2.82 8.13
N MET A 85 22.86 -2.25 8.89
CA MET A 85 23.06 -1.07 9.74
C MET A 85 23.23 -1.44 11.21
N PHE A 86 24.01 -0.65 11.96
CA PHE A 86 24.17 -0.78 13.41
C PHE A 86 24.53 0.56 14.03
N ALA A 87 24.15 0.81 15.28
CA ALA A 87 24.45 2.08 15.93
C ALA A 87 25.97 2.32 16.06
N PRO A 88 26.47 3.55 15.82
CA PRO A 88 25.75 4.76 15.41
C PRO A 88 25.62 4.96 13.88
N PHE A 89 26.03 3.98 13.06
CA PHE A 89 25.99 4.00 11.60
C PHE A 89 24.69 3.41 11.07
N ALA A 90 23.62 4.21 11.13
CA ALA A 90 22.32 3.80 10.64
C ALA A 90 21.51 5.01 10.15
N CYS A 91 20.64 4.79 9.16
CA CYS A 91 19.75 5.78 8.61
C CYS A 91 18.33 5.21 8.43
N SER A 92 17.33 6.08 8.26
CA SER A 92 15.96 5.61 8.03
C SER A 92 15.84 4.96 6.64
N ALA A 93 15.03 3.92 6.54
CA ALA A 93 14.73 3.25 5.27
C ALA A 93 13.21 3.10 5.07
N PHE A 94 12.73 3.29 3.84
CA PHE A 94 11.32 3.23 3.49
C PHE A 94 11.12 2.43 2.21
N ALA A 95 10.28 1.39 2.23
CA ALA A 95 9.87 0.67 1.03
C ALA A 95 8.47 1.09 0.57
N ASP A 96 8.31 1.38 -0.72
CA ASP A 96 7.00 1.63 -1.34
C ASP A 96 7.02 1.27 -2.83
N PRO A 97 7.10 -0.03 -3.17
CA PRO A 97 7.26 -0.47 -4.56
C PRO A 97 6.07 -0.01 -5.41
N SER A 98 6.33 0.91 -6.34
CA SER A 98 5.31 1.51 -7.23
C SER A 98 4.16 2.16 -6.47
N GLY A 99 4.41 2.67 -5.25
CA GLY A 99 3.38 3.27 -4.40
C GLY A 99 2.39 2.27 -3.80
N ALA A 100 2.66 0.96 -3.88
CA ALA A 100 1.70 -0.06 -3.48
C ALA A 100 1.36 -0.03 -1.99
N PHE A 101 2.35 0.22 -1.12
CA PHE A 101 2.17 0.20 0.32
C PHE A 101 1.34 1.39 0.77
N THR A 102 1.67 2.58 0.27
CA THR A 102 0.93 3.80 0.62
C THR A 102 -0.46 3.82 -0.01
N THR A 103 -0.65 3.24 -1.21
CA THR A 103 -1.97 3.11 -1.84
C THR A 103 -2.86 2.16 -1.06
N ALA A 104 -2.36 0.96 -0.73
CA ALA A 104 -3.10 -0.02 0.06
C ALA A 104 -3.45 0.52 1.45
N ALA A 105 -2.50 1.16 2.12
CA ALA A 105 -2.69 1.84 3.39
C ALA A 105 -3.81 2.88 3.33
N ALA A 106 -3.75 3.80 2.36
CA ALA A 106 -4.75 4.83 2.18
C ALA A 106 -6.15 4.25 1.89
N MET A 107 -6.20 3.21 1.05
CA MET A 107 -7.45 2.56 0.69
C MET A 107 -8.12 1.89 1.89
N ILE A 108 -7.39 1.08 2.65
CA ILE A 108 -7.96 0.41 3.83
C ILE A 108 -8.34 1.43 4.91
N ALA A 109 -7.56 2.50 5.08
CA ALA A 109 -7.89 3.56 6.03
C ALA A 109 -9.20 4.28 5.66
N LYS A 110 -9.42 4.57 4.37
CA LYS A 110 -10.68 5.16 3.89
C LYS A 110 -11.87 4.21 4.00
N VAL A 111 -11.66 2.92 3.72
CA VAL A 111 -12.69 1.89 3.95
C VAL A 111 -13.06 1.81 5.43
N GLU A 112 -12.08 1.81 6.33
CA GLU A 112 -12.31 1.81 7.78
C GLU A 112 -13.09 3.06 8.23
N ALA A 113 -12.72 4.23 7.72
CA ALA A 113 -13.44 5.48 7.98
C ALA A 113 -14.89 5.42 7.48
N SER A 114 -15.10 4.99 6.23
CA SER A 114 -16.43 4.86 5.62
C SER A 114 -17.33 3.88 6.40
N LEU A 115 -16.80 2.76 6.90
CA LEU A 115 -17.55 1.82 7.74
C LEU A 115 -17.96 2.46 9.06
N LYS A 116 -17.04 3.18 9.70
CA LYS A 116 -17.29 3.83 10.98
C LYS A 116 -18.35 4.92 10.84
N GLU A 117 -18.21 5.78 9.83
CA GLU A 117 -19.08 6.95 9.62
C GLU A 117 -20.50 6.55 9.22
N ASN A 118 -20.64 5.61 8.28
CA ASN A 118 -21.95 5.26 7.72
C ASN A 118 -22.66 4.11 8.45
N PHE A 119 -21.91 3.26 9.17
CA PHE A 119 -22.46 2.05 9.80
C PHE A 119 -22.10 1.91 11.28
N GLY A 120 -21.19 2.72 11.83
CA GLY A 120 -20.72 2.56 13.21
C GLY A 120 -19.90 1.29 13.44
N GLU A 121 -19.34 0.71 12.37
CA GLU A 121 -18.64 -0.58 12.40
C GLU A 121 -17.12 -0.42 12.18
N SER A 122 -16.36 -1.49 12.44
CA SER A 122 -14.94 -1.60 12.11
C SER A 122 -14.69 -2.72 11.11
N LEU A 123 -13.43 -2.88 10.67
CA LEU A 123 -13.01 -3.99 9.79
C LEU A 123 -13.10 -5.37 10.47
N ALA A 124 -12.99 -5.43 11.80
CA ALA A 124 -12.92 -6.68 12.54
C ALA A 124 -14.19 -7.52 12.33
N GLY A 125 -14.02 -8.78 11.91
CA GLY A 125 -15.10 -9.71 11.63
C GLY A 125 -15.85 -9.49 10.32
N LYS A 126 -15.55 -8.44 9.54
CA LYS A 126 -16.19 -8.19 8.24
C LYS A 126 -15.58 -9.07 7.15
N THR A 127 -16.41 -9.57 6.24
CA THR A 127 -15.93 -10.26 5.05
C THR A 127 -15.47 -9.23 4.03
N LEU A 128 -14.16 -9.22 3.72
CA LEU A 128 -13.55 -8.29 2.77
C LEU A 128 -12.99 -9.07 1.57
N SER A 129 -13.54 -8.80 0.40
CA SER A 129 -13.16 -9.49 -0.85
C SER A 129 -12.29 -8.62 -1.73
N VAL A 130 -11.13 -9.14 -2.14
CA VAL A 130 -10.13 -8.38 -2.91
C VAL A 130 -10.00 -8.94 -4.31
N PHE A 131 -10.44 -8.17 -5.30
CA PHE A 131 -10.19 -8.42 -6.71
C PHE A 131 -8.87 -7.77 -7.12
N GLY A 132 -8.05 -8.50 -7.90
CA GLY A 132 -6.64 -8.12 -8.13
C GLY A 132 -5.73 -8.45 -6.93
N SER A 133 -6.13 -9.41 -6.10
CA SER A 133 -5.49 -9.77 -4.82
C SER A 133 -4.00 -10.15 -4.89
N THR A 134 -3.49 -10.54 -6.06
CA THR A 134 -2.06 -10.89 -6.24
C THR A 134 -1.21 -9.76 -6.80
N GLY A 135 -1.82 -8.64 -7.18
CA GLY A 135 -1.12 -7.44 -7.58
C GLY A 135 -0.53 -6.68 -6.38
N PRO A 136 0.39 -5.72 -6.58
CA PRO A 136 1.09 -5.04 -5.49
C PRO A 136 0.15 -4.36 -4.49
N VAL A 137 -0.86 -3.63 -4.97
CA VAL A 137 -1.84 -2.95 -4.10
C VAL A 137 -2.76 -3.96 -3.42
N GLY A 138 -3.36 -4.88 -4.19
CA GLY A 138 -4.32 -5.85 -3.67
C GLY A 138 -3.75 -6.78 -2.62
N SER A 139 -2.51 -7.24 -2.81
CA SER A 139 -1.80 -8.10 -1.84
C SER A 139 -1.55 -7.38 -0.52
N CYS A 140 -1.00 -6.16 -0.59
CA CYS A 140 -0.77 -5.33 0.58
C CYS A 140 -2.07 -4.97 1.30
N ALA A 141 -3.13 -4.61 0.57
CA ALA A 141 -4.44 -4.32 1.13
C ALA A 141 -5.05 -5.54 1.83
N SER A 142 -4.87 -6.73 1.26
CA SER A 142 -5.31 -8.01 1.86
C SER A 142 -4.60 -8.26 3.20
N ILE A 143 -3.28 -8.08 3.26
CA ILE A 143 -2.49 -8.26 4.48
C ILE A 143 -2.90 -7.25 5.55
N ILE A 144 -3.00 -5.96 5.21
CA ILE A 144 -3.41 -4.90 6.15
C ILE A 144 -4.81 -5.21 6.71
N ALA A 145 -5.77 -5.53 5.84
CA ALA A 145 -7.13 -5.86 6.27
C ALA A 145 -7.18 -7.07 7.20
N ALA A 146 -6.43 -8.12 6.89
CA ALA A 146 -6.36 -9.32 7.73
C ALA A 146 -5.72 -9.03 9.10
N GLN A 147 -4.70 -8.16 9.16
CA GLN A 147 -4.13 -7.68 10.43
C GLN A 147 -5.13 -6.86 11.26
N GLN A 148 -6.13 -6.23 10.63
CA GLN A 148 -7.22 -5.54 11.32
C GLN A 148 -8.39 -6.48 11.71
N GLY A 149 -8.23 -7.80 11.51
CA GLY A 149 -9.21 -8.81 11.88
C GLY A 149 -10.35 -9.01 10.87
N ALA A 150 -10.21 -8.52 9.64
CA ALA A 150 -11.17 -8.83 8.58
C ALA A 150 -11.04 -10.29 8.11
N ASN A 151 -12.16 -10.89 7.71
CA ASN A 151 -12.21 -12.19 7.04
C ASN A 151 -11.90 -11.99 5.55
N VAL A 152 -10.62 -12.01 5.19
CA VAL A 152 -10.17 -11.63 3.84
C VAL A 152 -10.36 -12.76 2.83
N GLN A 153 -11.08 -12.47 1.75
CA GLN A 153 -11.21 -13.33 0.57
C GLN A 153 -10.32 -12.78 -0.56
N MET A 154 -9.22 -13.47 -0.85
CA MET A 154 -8.39 -13.20 -2.01
C MET A 154 -9.07 -13.81 -3.25
N VAL A 155 -9.66 -12.96 -4.08
CA VAL A 155 -10.41 -13.44 -5.25
C VAL A 155 -9.46 -13.79 -6.39
N ALA A 156 -9.52 -15.04 -6.84
CA ALA A 156 -8.79 -15.51 -8.01
C ALA A 156 -9.55 -15.17 -9.29
N HIS A 157 -8.92 -14.39 -10.17
CA HIS A 157 -9.53 -14.02 -11.46
C HIS A 157 -9.35 -15.10 -12.54
N SER A 158 -8.24 -15.83 -12.54
CA SER A 158 -7.90 -16.78 -13.61
C SER A 158 -7.69 -18.21 -13.13
N SER A 159 -7.01 -18.41 -11.99
CA SER A 159 -6.76 -19.73 -11.41
C SER A 159 -6.65 -19.61 -9.89
N VAL A 160 -7.41 -20.44 -9.18
CA VAL A 160 -7.33 -20.56 -7.72
C VAL A 160 -5.97 -21.12 -7.32
N GLU A 161 -5.50 -22.12 -8.06
CA GLU A 161 -4.23 -22.83 -7.85
C GLU A 161 -3.03 -21.87 -7.95
N ALA A 162 -3.12 -20.83 -8.78
CA ALA A 162 -2.07 -19.81 -8.91
C ALA A 162 -2.03 -18.82 -7.73
N VAL A 163 -3.15 -18.63 -7.02
CA VAL A 163 -3.26 -17.67 -5.90
C VAL A 163 -2.94 -18.34 -4.56
N VAL A 164 -3.30 -19.63 -4.39
CA VAL A 164 -3.12 -20.39 -3.14
C VAL A 164 -1.68 -20.33 -2.60
N PRO A 165 -0.62 -20.58 -3.39
CA PRO A 165 0.75 -20.51 -2.88
C PRO A 165 1.13 -19.14 -2.30
N LYS A 166 0.67 -18.04 -2.93
CA LYS A 166 0.91 -16.67 -2.43
C LYS A 166 0.16 -16.42 -1.12
N ALA A 167 -1.11 -16.81 -1.04
CA ALA A 167 -1.90 -16.67 0.17
C ALA A 167 -1.27 -17.46 1.34
N THR A 168 -0.84 -18.69 1.10
CA THR A 168 -0.14 -19.52 2.10
C THR A 168 1.15 -18.85 2.59
N ALA A 169 2.00 -18.40 1.67
CA ALA A 169 3.26 -17.74 2.01
C ALA A 169 3.04 -16.45 2.82
N TRP A 170 2.05 -15.64 2.46
CA TRP A 170 1.74 -14.40 3.19
C TRP A 170 1.04 -14.65 4.53
N ASN A 171 0.17 -15.65 4.63
CA ASN A 171 -0.40 -16.07 5.91
C ASN A 171 0.69 -16.48 6.91
N GLU A 172 1.68 -17.26 6.46
CA GLU A 172 2.82 -17.65 7.29
C GLU A 172 3.72 -16.44 7.61
N LYS A 173 4.12 -15.66 6.61
CA LYS A 173 5.05 -14.52 6.78
C LYS A 173 4.48 -13.44 7.71
N TYR A 174 3.19 -13.14 7.59
CA TYR A 174 2.55 -12.03 8.31
C TYR A 174 1.67 -12.48 9.48
N GLN A 175 1.58 -13.79 9.74
CA GLN A 175 0.77 -14.38 10.82
C GLN A 175 -0.71 -13.94 10.74
N VAL A 176 -1.26 -14.04 9.53
CA VAL A 176 -2.65 -13.67 9.20
C VAL A 176 -3.41 -14.86 8.61
N SER A 177 -4.73 -14.73 8.42
CA SER A 177 -5.58 -15.76 7.83
C SER A 177 -6.41 -15.19 6.67
N MET A 178 -5.86 -15.27 5.47
CA MET A 178 -6.54 -14.94 4.22
C MET A 178 -6.94 -16.24 3.50
N LYS A 179 -8.15 -16.30 2.94
CA LYS A 179 -8.62 -17.44 2.14
C LYS A 179 -8.67 -17.08 0.66
N VAL A 180 -8.37 -18.04 -0.21
CA VAL A 180 -8.56 -17.88 -1.66
C VAL A 180 -9.97 -18.32 -2.04
N VAL A 181 -10.65 -17.53 -2.86
CA VAL A 181 -11.97 -17.84 -3.42
C VAL A 181 -11.95 -17.76 -4.93
N ASP A 182 -12.75 -18.60 -5.58
CA ASP A 182 -12.88 -18.62 -7.03
C ASP A 182 -13.77 -17.45 -7.50
N GLY A 183 -13.23 -16.56 -8.32
CA GLY A 183 -13.97 -15.47 -8.98
C GLY A 183 -13.75 -15.47 -10.49
N THR A 184 -13.51 -16.65 -11.08
CA THR A 184 -13.17 -16.82 -12.50
C THR A 184 -14.35 -16.62 -13.45
N THR A 185 -15.58 -16.63 -12.93
CA THR A 185 -16.82 -16.45 -13.70
C THR A 185 -17.73 -15.41 -13.04
N GLU A 186 -18.63 -14.80 -13.81
CA GLU A 186 -19.58 -13.81 -13.28
C GLU A 186 -20.48 -14.39 -12.17
N ALA A 187 -20.98 -15.62 -12.33
CA ALA A 187 -21.77 -16.29 -11.29
C ALA A 187 -20.97 -16.46 -9.98
N LYS A 188 -19.67 -16.77 -10.08
CA LYS A 188 -18.80 -16.87 -8.91
C LYS A 188 -18.53 -15.52 -8.25
N LYS A 189 -18.42 -14.45 -9.03
CA LYS A 189 -18.35 -13.08 -8.48
C LYS A 189 -19.64 -12.73 -7.73
N GLU A 190 -20.80 -13.09 -8.25
CA GLU A 190 -22.08 -12.87 -7.57
C GLU A 190 -22.17 -13.62 -6.23
N GLU A 191 -21.72 -14.88 -6.16
CA GLU A 191 -21.59 -15.64 -4.92
C GLU A 191 -20.70 -14.91 -3.90
N ILE A 192 -19.54 -14.40 -4.32
CA ILE A 192 -18.62 -13.62 -3.47
C ILE A 192 -19.29 -12.35 -2.97
N LEU A 193 -19.96 -11.60 -3.84
CA LEU A 193 -20.61 -10.34 -3.50
C LEU A 193 -21.77 -10.53 -2.53
N ALA A 194 -22.49 -11.65 -2.60
CA ALA A 194 -23.54 -11.99 -1.65
C ALA A 194 -23.03 -12.16 -0.21
N GLU A 195 -21.78 -12.63 -0.05
CA GLU A 195 -21.16 -12.86 1.26
C GLU A 195 -20.34 -11.67 1.80
N SER A 196 -20.00 -10.72 0.92
CA SER A 196 -19.06 -9.63 1.23
C SER A 196 -19.73 -8.49 1.97
N ASP A 197 -19.09 -8.01 3.04
CA ASP A 197 -19.40 -6.70 3.64
C ASP A 197 -18.67 -5.58 2.89
N ILE A 198 -17.48 -5.88 2.38
CA ILE A 198 -16.55 -4.91 1.78
C ILE A 198 -15.93 -5.53 0.54
N VAL A 199 -15.74 -4.73 -0.50
CA VAL A 199 -15.03 -5.15 -1.71
C VAL A 199 -13.94 -4.14 -2.08
N ILE A 200 -12.79 -4.66 -2.48
CA ILE A 200 -11.69 -3.88 -3.05
C ILE A 200 -11.43 -4.32 -4.48
N CYS A 201 -11.38 -3.36 -5.39
CA CYS A 201 -10.98 -3.55 -6.77
C CYS A 201 -9.60 -2.92 -7.01
N SER A 202 -8.62 -3.80 -7.20
CA SER A 202 -7.23 -3.47 -7.51
C SER A 202 -6.75 -4.16 -8.80
N ALA A 203 -7.69 -4.39 -9.72
CA ALA A 203 -7.42 -4.98 -11.03
C ALA A 203 -6.58 -4.05 -11.91
N ALA A 204 -6.11 -4.58 -13.04
CA ALA A 204 -5.36 -3.81 -14.03
C ALA A 204 -6.18 -2.61 -14.55
N ALA A 205 -5.47 -1.56 -14.97
CA ALA A 205 -6.07 -0.36 -15.53
C ALA A 205 -7.00 -0.67 -16.71
N GLY A 206 -8.17 -0.03 -16.75
CA GLY A 206 -9.16 -0.21 -17.82
C GLY A 206 -9.91 -1.55 -17.79
N ILE A 207 -9.92 -2.25 -16.66
CA ILE A 207 -10.68 -3.49 -16.48
C ILE A 207 -11.85 -3.24 -15.53
N GLN A 208 -13.08 -3.41 -16.03
CA GLN A 208 -14.26 -3.46 -15.18
C GLN A 208 -14.37 -4.84 -14.53
N VAL A 209 -14.52 -4.86 -13.22
CA VAL A 209 -14.57 -6.09 -12.41
C VAL A 209 -16.00 -6.39 -11.96
N ILE A 210 -16.74 -5.35 -11.57
CA ILE A 210 -18.07 -5.45 -10.95
C ILE A 210 -19.05 -4.53 -11.70
N SER A 211 -20.18 -5.10 -12.12
CA SER A 211 -21.25 -4.36 -12.81
C SER A 211 -22.28 -3.76 -11.84
N LYS A 212 -23.11 -2.84 -12.34
CA LYS A 212 -24.21 -2.24 -11.57
C LYS A 212 -25.26 -3.29 -11.15
N GLU A 213 -25.52 -4.27 -12.02
CA GLU A 213 -26.46 -5.38 -11.76
C GLU A 213 -25.97 -6.25 -10.60
N GLN A 214 -24.66 -6.54 -10.56
CA GLN A 214 -24.03 -7.29 -9.48
C GLN A 214 -24.09 -6.52 -8.15
N LEU A 215 -23.87 -5.20 -8.16
CA LEU A 215 -24.03 -4.36 -6.97
C LEU A 215 -25.49 -4.35 -6.47
N ALA A 216 -26.47 -4.33 -7.37
CA ALA A 216 -27.88 -4.28 -7.00
C ALA A 216 -28.35 -5.53 -6.25
N ILE A 217 -27.74 -6.70 -6.48
CA ILE A 217 -28.06 -7.95 -5.78
C ILE A 217 -27.24 -8.18 -4.51
N ALA A 218 -26.13 -7.46 -4.32
CA ALA A 218 -25.22 -7.60 -3.18
C ALA A 218 -25.78 -6.96 -1.89
N LYS A 219 -26.83 -7.54 -1.29
CA LYS A 219 -27.58 -6.95 -0.18
C LYS A 219 -26.77 -6.74 1.11
N LYS A 220 -25.69 -7.51 1.30
CA LYS A 220 -24.81 -7.41 2.48
C LYS A 220 -23.70 -6.36 2.30
N LEU A 221 -23.38 -6.01 1.06
CA LEU A 221 -22.26 -5.14 0.72
C LEU A 221 -22.51 -3.72 1.23
N LYS A 222 -21.50 -3.15 1.89
CA LYS A 222 -21.55 -1.82 2.52
C LYS A 222 -20.63 -0.83 1.86
N VAL A 223 -19.40 -1.26 1.56
CA VAL A 223 -18.36 -0.38 1.01
C VAL A 223 -17.65 -1.06 -0.15
N VAL A 224 -17.45 -0.33 -1.23
CA VAL A 224 -16.58 -0.72 -2.35
C VAL A 224 -15.49 0.34 -2.52
N ALA A 225 -14.25 -0.10 -2.74
CA ALA A 225 -13.15 0.79 -3.07
C ALA A 225 -12.49 0.36 -4.39
N ASP A 226 -12.27 1.32 -5.28
CA ASP A 226 -11.67 1.10 -6.59
C ASP A 226 -10.46 2.03 -6.78
N VAL A 227 -9.30 1.43 -7.05
CA VAL A 227 -8.07 2.18 -7.37
C VAL A 227 -7.78 2.28 -8.86
N ASN A 228 -8.63 1.74 -9.71
CA ASN A 228 -8.52 1.98 -11.15
C ASN A 228 -8.94 3.43 -11.46
N ALA A 229 -8.00 4.24 -11.96
CA ALA A 229 -8.28 5.60 -12.43
C ALA A 229 -8.50 5.67 -13.95
N VAL A 230 -8.41 4.55 -14.67
CA VAL A 230 -8.47 4.47 -16.13
C VAL A 230 -9.76 3.77 -16.54
N ALA A 231 -10.57 4.44 -17.37
CA ALA A 231 -11.82 3.89 -17.86
C ALA A 231 -11.62 2.66 -18.77
N PRO A 232 -12.53 1.67 -18.74
CA PRO A 232 -13.62 1.54 -17.77
C PRO A 232 -13.10 1.29 -16.36
N LEU A 233 -13.75 1.89 -15.36
CA LEU A 233 -13.39 1.75 -13.95
C LEU A 233 -13.68 0.33 -13.45
N GLY A 234 -13.02 -0.08 -12.37
CA GLY A 234 -13.14 -1.41 -11.78
C GLY A 234 -14.53 -1.69 -11.23
N VAL A 235 -15.19 -0.70 -10.62
CA VAL A 235 -16.55 -0.81 -10.11
C VAL A 235 -17.46 0.16 -10.83
N GLN A 236 -18.46 -0.36 -11.53
CA GLN A 236 -19.43 0.48 -12.22
C GLN A 236 -20.27 1.28 -11.22
N GLY A 237 -20.42 2.58 -11.47
CA GLY A 237 -21.18 3.49 -10.61
C GLY A 237 -20.37 4.17 -9.50
N VAL A 238 -19.08 3.83 -9.36
CA VAL A 238 -18.13 4.57 -8.50
C VAL A 238 -17.35 5.55 -9.37
N SER A 239 -17.40 6.84 -9.05
CA SER A 239 -16.54 7.86 -9.67
C SER A 239 -15.13 7.80 -9.08
N VAL A 240 -14.12 8.18 -9.87
CA VAL A 240 -12.74 8.28 -9.39
C VAL A 240 -12.58 9.24 -8.21
N SER A 241 -13.45 10.25 -8.09
CA SER A 241 -13.44 11.25 -7.02
C SER A 241 -14.32 10.90 -5.81
N ASP A 242 -15.08 9.80 -5.86
CA ASP A 242 -15.98 9.44 -4.77
C ASP A 242 -15.17 9.16 -3.50
N ASP A 243 -15.58 9.75 -2.39
CA ASP A 243 -14.99 9.55 -1.08
C ASP A 243 -16.11 9.24 -0.10
N SER A 244 -16.44 7.94 0.01
CA SER A 244 -17.60 7.46 0.77
C SER A 244 -18.92 8.04 0.26
N VAL A 245 -19.18 7.92 -1.05
CA VAL A 245 -20.41 8.39 -1.70
C VAL A 245 -21.35 7.22 -1.94
N GLN A 246 -22.62 7.33 -1.55
CA GLN A 246 -23.60 6.27 -1.80
C GLN A 246 -23.80 6.07 -3.31
N ILE A 247 -23.64 4.83 -3.78
CA ILE A 247 -23.84 4.46 -5.18
C ILE A 247 -25.34 4.43 -5.47
N GLU A 248 -25.74 5.19 -6.48
CA GLU A 248 -27.14 5.37 -6.88
C GLU A 248 -27.88 4.02 -7.03
N GLY A 249 -29.01 3.90 -6.34
CA GLY A 249 -29.86 2.70 -6.37
C GLY A 249 -29.41 1.57 -5.45
N THR A 250 -28.42 1.80 -4.57
CA THR A 250 -27.91 0.81 -3.61
C THR A 250 -27.74 1.44 -2.22
N ASN A 251 -27.44 0.61 -1.21
CA ASN A 251 -26.99 1.07 0.12
C ASN A 251 -25.47 0.97 0.29
N ILE A 252 -24.73 0.92 -0.83
CA ILE A 252 -23.29 0.72 -0.88
C ILE A 252 -22.61 2.07 -1.03
N TYR A 253 -21.54 2.31 -0.29
CA TYR A 253 -20.71 3.51 -0.39
C TYR A 253 -19.46 3.22 -1.22
N GLY A 254 -19.22 4.04 -2.24
CA GLY A 254 -18.09 3.97 -3.16
C GLY A 254 -16.93 4.87 -2.74
N ILE A 255 -15.71 4.39 -2.97
CA ILE A 255 -14.46 5.14 -2.79
C ILE A 255 -13.63 4.98 -4.06
N GLY A 256 -13.32 6.08 -4.72
CA GLY A 256 -12.61 6.12 -5.99
C GLY A 256 -11.11 6.36 -5.90
N ALA A 257 -10.43 6.16 -7.02
CA ALA A 257 -8.97 6.17 -7.12
C ALA A 257 -8.32 7.52 -6.76
N ILE A 258 -8.96 8.66 -7.07
CA ILE A 258 -8.46 10.00 -6.72
C ILE A 258 -8.62 10.26 -5.22
N ALA A 259 -9.73 9.84 -4.61
CA ALA A 259 -9.90 9.95 -3.16
C ALA A 259 -8.81 9.15 -2.42
N VAL A 260 -8.59 7.89 -2.83
CA VAL A 260 -7.47 7.08 -2.32
C VAL A 260 -6.12 7.75 -2.59
N GLY A 261 -5.92 8.23 -3.81
CA GLY A 261 -4.70 8.89 -4.28
C GLY A 261 -4.31 10.12 -3.46
N GLN A 262 -5.29 10.92 -3.03
CA GLN A 262 -5.04 12.10 -2.21
C GLN A 262 -4.48 11.74 -0.83
N LEU A 263 -5.07 10.76 -0.15
CA LEU A 263 -4.57 10.27 1.13
C LEU A 263 -3.23 9.54 0.96
N LYS A 264 -3.06 8.78 -0.12
CA LYS A 264 -1.79 8.12 -0.48
C LYS A 264 -0.67 9.13 -0.63
N TYR A 265 -0.89 10.20 -1.40
CA TYR A 265 0.07 11.28 -1.61
C TYR A 265 0.51 11.86 -0.27
N ASN A 266 -0.45 12.27 0.57
CA ASN A 266 -0.15 12.85 1.88
C ASN A 266 0.59 11.85 2.78
N THR A 267 0.21 10.58 2.76
CA THR A 267 0.86 9.52 3.55
C THR A 267 2.31 9.34 3.14
N GLN A 268 2.58 9.16 1.84
CA GLN A 268 3.95 8.97 1.34
C GLN A 268 4.83 10.21 1.61
N HIS A 269 4.30 11.42 1.40
CA HIS A 269 5.00 12.67 1.68
C HIS A 269 5.42 12.77 3.14
N GLN A 270 4.51 12.47 4.06
CA GLN A 270 4.76 12.53 5.49
C GLN A 270 5.68 11.41 5.97
N LEU A 271 5.65 10.21 5.36
CA LEU A 271 6.64 9.16 5.64
C LEU A 271 8.04 9.57 5.22
N LEU A 272 8.19 10.19 4.04
CA LEU A 272 9.48 10.71 3.56
C LEU A 272 9.99 11.84 4.46
N LYS A 273 9.13 12.79 4.84
CA LYS A 273 9.47 13.86 5.79
C LYS A 273 9.94 13.31 7.13
N GLN A 274 9.25 12.28 7.63
CA GLN A 274 9.65 11.62 8.85
C GLN A 274 11.05 11.02 8.79
N MET A 275 11.66 10.78 7.63
CA MET A 275 13.05 10.30 7.52
C MET A 275 14.08 11.43 7.66
N LEU A 276 13.65 12.70 7.55
CA LEU A 276 14.53 13.85 7.62
C LEU A 276 14.93 14.21 9.06
N PRO A 277 16.13 14.80 9.23
CA PRO A 277 16.64 15.37 10.47
C PRO A 277 15.66 16.21 11.30
N SER A 278 14.83 17.01 10.64
CA SER A 278 13.94 18.00 11.29
C SER A 278 12.79 17.35 12.08
N ASP A 279 12.36 16.15 11.67
CA ASP A 279 11.17 15.47 12.21
C ASP A 279 11.54 14.25 13.09
N GLN A 280 12.82 14.10 13.47
CA GLN A 280 13.29 13.02 14.35
C GLN A 280 14.42 13.41 15.32
N PRO A 281 14.35 12.97 16.59
CA PRO A 281 15.55 12.75 17.39
C PRO A 281 16.32 11.54 16.83
N PHE A 282 17.47 11.81 16.22
CA PHE A 282 18.36 10.93 15.43
C PHE A 282 18.81 9.59 16.03
N GLU A 283 18.38 9.22 17.22
CA GLU A 283 18.87 8.03 17.93
C GLU A 283 18.16 6.74 17.50
N LYS A 284 17.07 6.83 16.72
CA LYS A 284 16.26 5.67 16.32
C LYS A 284 15.81 5.77 14.86
N PRO A 285 16.60 5.25 13.90
CA PRO A 285 16.19 5.15 12.50
C PRO A 285 14.81 4.51 12.35
N LYS A 286 14.00 5.04 11.42
CA LYS A 286 12.70 4.45 11.08
C LYS A 286 12.85 3.50 9.90
N TYR A 287 12.28 2.31 10.04
CA TYR A 287 12.14 1.33 8.97
C TYR A 287 10.66 1.28 8.61
N LEU A 288 10.30 1.94 7.52
CA LEU A 288 8.93 2.22 7.12
C LEU A 288 8.50 1.24 6.03
N GLU A 289 7.37 0.58 6.25
CA GLU A 289 6.70 -0.31 5.31
C GLU A 289 5.18 -0.11 5.39
N PHE A 290 4.39 -1.03 4.83
CA PHE A 290 2.95 -0.89 4.70
C PHE A 290 2.20 -0.73 6.04
N SER A 291 2.67 -1.33 7.13
CA SER A 291 2.06 -1.19 8.46
C SER A 291 2.29 0.22 9.01
N ALA A 292 3.50 0.76 8.85
CA ALA A 292 3.80 2.16 9.15
C ALA A 292 2.97 3.13 8.29
N ALA A 293 2.81 2.83 6.99
CA ALA A 293 1.98 3.61 6.08
C ALA A 293 0.51 3.59 6.49
N PHE A 294 -0.04 2.42 6.84
CA PHE A 294 -1.43 2.29 7.29
C PHE A 294 -1.70 3.06 8.58
N LYS A 295 -0.80 2.94 9.56
CA LYS A 295 -0.90 3.71 10.80
C LYS A 295 -0.96 5.22 10.50
N LEU A 296 -0.07 5.72 9.65
CA LEU A 296 -0.04 7.14 9.31
C LEU A 296 -1.28 7.57 8.52
N ALA A 297 -1.72 6.79 7.53
CA ALA A 297 -2.93 7.07 6.76
C ALA A 297 -4.17 7.21 7.67
N ARG A 298 -4.33 6.31 8.64
CA ARG A 298 -5.37 6.41 9.67
C ARG A 298 -5.25 7.68 10.51
N ASP A 299 -4.04 8.01 10.94
CA ASP A 299 -3.82 9.19 11.78
C ASP A 299 -4.12 10.49 11.00
N LEU A 300 -3.77 10.56 9.71
CA LEU A 300 -4.09 11.69 8.84
C LEU A 300 -5.60 11.90 8.63
N LEU A 301 -6.41 10.83 8.57
CA LEU A 301 -7.87 10.95 8.48
C LEU A 301 -8.49 11.51 9.76
N LYS A 302 -7.96 11.18 10.94
CA LYS A 302 -8.45 11.68 12.24
C LYS A 302 -8.24 13.19 12.43
N VAL A 303 -7.23 13.76 11.78
CA VAL A 303 -6.91 15.19 11.89
C VAL A 303 -7.86 16.03 11.01
N HIS A 304 -8.58 15.39 10.09
CA HIS A 304 -9.50 16.03 9.14
C HIS A 304 -10.97 15.65 9.37
N SER A 305 -11.28 14.91 10.45
CA SER A 305 -12.63 14.53 10.86
C SER A 305 -13.11 15.28 12.10
#